data_AF-A0A6V7ITK1-F1
#
_entry.id   AF-A0A6V7ITK1-F1
#
_cell.length_a   1.000
_cell.length_b   1.000
_cell.length_c   1.000
_cell.angle_alpha   90.00
_cell.angle_beta   90.00
_cell.angle_gamma   90.00
#
_symmetry.space_group_name_H-M   'P 1'
#
loop_
_entity.id
_entity.type
_entity.pdbx_description
1 polymer ?
#
loop_
_entity_poly.entity_id
_entity_poly.type
_entity_poly.pdbx_seq_one_letter_code
_entity_poly.pdbx_strand_id
1 'polypeptide(L)'
;PFEITDAGIGTLVQLKELRTLKLEYCWTITDNALSNLSNLHHVSLLGCRLISDSGIVKLMTQSPELRTLNVLFSHAGMETILTAIHIAARRKRIPLTLTIDYRRKQDVAEFLDNYPKPPLFKFGTFRSLCTE
;
A
#
# COMPACT_ATOMS: atom_id res chain seq x y z
N PRO A 1 -17.59 14.96 -15.45
CA PRO A 1 -17.03 13.97 -14.50
C PRO A 1 -15.50 14.08 -14.47
N PHE A 2 -14.95 14.57 -13.36
CA PHE A 2 -13.50 14.69 -13.21
C PHE A 2 -12.98 13.39 -12.60
N GLU A 3 -12.47 12.50 -13.44
CA GLU A 3 -11.82 11.26 -13.01
C GLU A 3 -10.33 11.50 -12.81
N ILE A 4 -9.78 11.00 -11.71
CA ILE A 4 -8.34 11.02 -11.48
C ILE A 4 -7.72 9.93 -12.35
N THR A 5 -6.79 10.31 -13.21
CA THR A 5 -6.10 9.38 -14.13
C THR A 5 -4.62 9.25 -13.76
N ASP A 6 -3.98 8.21 -14.28
CA ASP A 6 -2.54 7.99 -14.12
C ASP A 6 -1.71 9.21 -14.55
N ALA A 7 -2.13 9.89 -15.62
CA ALA A 7 -1.48 11.11 -16.09
C ALA A 7 -1.56 12.24 -15.05
N GLY A 8 -2.72 12.39 -14.40
CA GLY A 8 -2.90 13.36 -13.32
C GLY A 8 -1.96 13.07 -12.14
N ILE A 9 -1.86 11.81 -11.72
CA ILE A 9 -0.95 11.39 -10.65
C ILE A 9 0.52 11.54 -11.05
N GLY A 10 0.87 11.27 -12.31
CA GLY A 10 2.23 11.41 -12.83
C GLY A 10 2.80 12.82 -12.67
N THR A 11 1.96 13.86 -12.61
CA THR A 11 2.41 15.24 -12.35
C THR A 11 2.97 15.41 -10.93
N LEU A 12 2.52 14.60 -9.95
CA LEU A 12 2.96 14.69 -8.56
C LEU A 12 4.44 14.32 -8.37
N VAL A 13 5.07 13.66 -9.35
CA VAL A 13 6.50 13.32 -9.34
C VAL A 13 7.40 14.58 -9.25
N GLN A 14 6.88 15.74 -9.64
CA GLN A 14 7.57 17.02 -9.52
C GLN A 14 7.63 17.53 -8.07
N LEU A 15 6.73 17.06 -7.20
CA LEU A 15 6.64 17.48 -5.80
C LEU A 15 7.68 16.72 -4.95
N LYS A 16 8.93 17.16 -4.97
CA LYS A 16 10.05 16.49 -4.26
C LYS A 16 9.88 16.42 -2.74
N GLU A 17 9.10 17.32 -2.17
CA GLU A 17 8.77 17.35 -0.75
C GLU A 17 7.46 16.62 -0.40
N LEU A 18 6.82 15.94 -1.35
CA LEU A 18 5.63 15.15 -1.07
C LEU A 18 6.00 13.98 -0.15
N ARG A 19 5.37 13.95 1.03
CA ARG A 19 5.51 12.85 2.01
C ARG A 19 4.22 12.08 2.24
N THR A 20 3.08 12.69 1.93
CA THR A 20 1.76 12.09 2.15
C THR A 20 0.98 12.10 0.85
N LEU A 21 0.50 10.94 0.44
CA LEU A 21 -0.33 10.76 -0.73
C LEU A 21 -1.57 9.95 -0.35
N LYS A 22 -2.76 10.53 -0.56
CA LYS A 22 -4.03 9.84 -0.34
C LYS A 22 -4.79 9.79 -1.65
N LEU A 23 -4.90 8.59 -2.20
CA LEU A 23 -5.69 8.26 -3.38
C LEU A 23 -6.71 7.22 -2.92
N GLU A 24 -7.90 7.69 -2.55
CA GLU A 24 -8.94 6.82 -2.02
C GLU A 24 -10.08 6.75 -3.03
N TYR A 25 -10.58 5.54 -3.27
CA TYR A 25 -11.65 5.24 -4.23
C TYR A 25 -11.36 5.76 -5.65
N CYS A 26 -10.08 5.86 -6.02
CA CYS A 26 -9.66 6.17 -7.38
C CYS A 26 -9.73 4.88 -8.21
N TRP A 27 -10.87 4.62 -8.86
CA TRP A 27 -11.12 3.35 -9.56
C TRP A 27 -10.47 3.25 -10.94
N THR A 28 -9.98 4.36 -11.46
CA THR A 28 -9.41 4.51 -12.80
C THR A 28 -7.89 4.50 -12.82
N ILE A 29 -7.23 4.62 -11.64
CA ILE A 29 -5.77 4.63 -11.57
C ILE A 29 -5.19 3.22 -11.57
N THR A 30 -4.12 3.01 -12.33
CA THR A 30 -3.43 1.73 -12.47
C THR A 30 -2.03 1.79 -11.85
N ASP A 31 -1.30 0.67 -11.87
CA ASP A 31 0.09 0.62 -11.40
C ASP A 31 1.01 1.67 -12.05
N ASN A 32 0.63 2.16 -13.25
CA ASN A 32 1.34 3.26 -13.90
C ASN A 32 1.26 4.57 -13.10
N ALA A 33 0.15 4.86 -12.42
CA ALA A 33 0.03 6.04 -11.55
C ALA A 33 1.07 6.03 -10.43
N LEU A 34 1.45 4.85 -9.95
CA LEU A 34 2.43 4.70 -8.86
C LEU A 34 3.87 4.78 -9.36
N SER A 35 4.07 4.76 -10.69
CA SER A 35 5.40 4.80 -11.27
C SER A 35 6.07 6.15 -11.01
N ASN A 36 7.29 6.10 -10.47
CA ASN A 36 8.14 7.26 -10.19
C ASN A 36 7.70 8.11 -9.00
N LEU A 37 6.69 7.67 -8.24
CA LEU A 37 6.41 8.21 -6.92
C LEU A 37 7.44 7.66 -5.93
N SER A 38 8.17 8.56 -5.28
CA SER A 38 9.30 8.20 -4.41
C SER A 38 9.31 9.05 -3.15
N ASN A 39 10.07 8.62 -2.13
CA ASN A 39 10.27 9.37 -0.88
C ASN A 39 8.98 9.65 -0.10
N LEU A 40 7.97 8.81 -0.25
CA LEU A 40 6.71 8.93 0.49
C LEU A 40 6.83 8.31 1.88
N HIS A 41 6.17 8.92 2.86
CA HIS A 41 6.08 8.44 4.25
C HIS A 41 4.71 7.85 4.55
N HIS A 42 3.65 8.40 3.95
CA HIS A 42 2.27 8.00 4.23
C HIS A 42 1.49 7.85 2.92
N VAL A 43 1.02 6.64 2.62
CA VAL A 43 0.22 6.37 1.43
C VAL A 43 -1.09 5.70 1.80
N SER A 44 -2.18 6.18 1.21
CA SER A 44 -3.47 5.49 1.15
C SER A 44 -3.86 5.26 -0.31
N LEU A 45 -4.10 4.00 -0.67
CA LEU A 45 -4.63 3.51 -1.95
C LEU A 45 -5.97 2.78 -1.73
N LEU A 46 -6.69 3.17 -0.67
CA LEU A 46 -7.96 2.57 -0.26
C LEU A 46 -8.92 2.49 -1.45
N GLY A 47 -9.45 1.30 -1.76
CA GLY A 47 -10.42 1.13 -2.84
C GLY A 47 -9.89 1.37 -4.25
N CYS A 48 -8.58 1.48 -4.46
CA CYS A 48 -7.98 1.57 -5.79
C CYS A 48 -7.88 0.17 -6.41
N ARG A 49 -8.96 -0.25 -7.07
CA ARG A 49 -9.16 -1.63 -7.56
C ARG A 49 -8.31 -2.03 -8.77
N LEU A 50 -7.69 -1.08 -9.46
CA LEU A 50 -6.81 -1.39 -10.59
C LEU A 50 -5.32 -1.34 -10.20
N ILE A 51 -5.02 -1.16 -8.91
CA ILE A 51 -3.68 -1.31 -8.36
C ILE A 51 -3.47 -2.77 -7.95
N SER A 52 -2.39 -3.35 -8.46
CA SER A 52 -1.96 -4.72 -8.18
C SER A 52 -0.79 -4.78 -7.19
N ASP A 53 -0.42 -6.00 -6.79
CA ASP A 53 0.80 -6.28 -6.04
C ASP A 53 2.03 -5.61 -6.65
N SER A 54 2.19 -5.66 -7.97
CA SER A 54 3.35 -5.11 -8.67
C SER A 54 3.47 -3.59 -8.49
N GLY A 55 2.36 -2.85 -8.58
CA GLY A 55 2.34 -1.40 -8.34
C GLY A 55 2.70 -1.05 -6.89
N ILE A 56 2.18 -1.82 -5.94
CA ILE A 56 2.42 -1.60 -4.50
C ILE A 56 3.88 -1.92 -4.14
N VAL A 57 4.41 -3.04 -4.64
CA VAL A 57 5.82 -3.44 -4.47
C VAL A 57 6.77 -2.38 -5.01
N LYS A 58 6.47 -1.85 -6.20
CA LYS A 58 7.25 -0.77 -6.82
C LYS A 58 7.24 0.48 -5.93
N LEU A 59 6.07 0.89 -5.45
CA LEU A 59 5.92 2.04 -4.57
C LEU A 59 6.72 1.90 -3.27
N MET A 60 6.64 0.74 -2.61
CA MET A 60 7.38 0.49 -1.37
C MET A 60 8.89 0.50 -1.59
N THR A 61 9.35 -0.01 -2.74
CA THR A 61 10.77 -0.03 -3.11
C THR A 61 11.30 1.38 -3.40
N GLN A 62 10.50 2.23 -4.05
CA GLN A 62 10.83 3.63 -4.34
C GLN A 62 10.69 4.55 -3.12
N SER A 63 10.09 4.07 -2.03
CA SER A 63 9.85 4.83 -0.79
C SER A 63 10.48 4.14 0.44
N PRO A 64 11.82 4.22 0.60
CA PRO A 64 12.56 3.57 1.68
C PRO A 64 12.24 4.12 3.08
N GLU A 65 11.51 5.23 3.18
CA GLU A 65 11.07 5.83 4.45
C GLU A 65 9.56 5.66 4.71
N LEU A 66 8.86 4.86 3.90
CA LEU A 66 7.42 4.62 4.04
C LEU A 66 7.08 4.09 5.44
N ARG A 67 6.17 4.77 6.13
CA ARG A 67 5.74 4.47 7.50
C ARG A 67 4.35 3.87 7.55
N THR A 68 3.45 4.34 6.70
CA THR A 68 2.08 3.83 6.64
C THR A 68 1.67 3.60 5.20
N LEU A 69 1.14 2.41 4.91
CA LEU A 69 0.57 2.03 3.64
C LEU A 69 -0.81 1.42 3.87
N ASN A 70 -1.84 2.03 3.30
CA ASN A 70 -3.19 1.49 3.31
C ASN A 70 -3.57 1.05 1.89
N VAL A 71 -3.87 -0.24 1.74
CA VAL A 71 -4.23 -0.91 0.48
C VAL A 71 -5.51 -1.75 0.67
N LEU A 72 -6.35 -1.40 1.64
CA LEU A 72 -7.69 -1.97 1.80
C LEU A 72 -8.51 -1.81 0.51
N PHE A 73 -9.33 -2.80 0.17
CA PHE A 73 -10.14 -2.86 -1.04
C PHE A 73 -9.38 -2.69 -2.37
N SER A 74 -8.07 -2.97 -2.37
CA SER A 74 -7.24 -3.11 -3.58
C SER A 74 -6.94 -4.59 -3.88
N HIS A 75 -6.16 -4.87 -4.94
CA HIS A 75 -5.72 -6.22 -5.29
C HIS A 75 -4.37 -6.60 -4.63
N ALA A 76 -4.08 -6.06 -3.45
CA ALA A 76 -2.92 -6.46 -2.66
C ALA A 76 -3.07 -7.90 -2.13
N GLY A 77 -2.04 -8.71 -2.36
CA GLY A 77 -1.96 -10.12 -1.99
C GLY A 77 -0.65 -10.46 -1.30
N MET A 78 -0.19 -11.71 -1.48
CA MET A 78 0.98 -12.26 -0.79
C MET A 78 2.29 -11.56 -1.16
N GLU A 79 2.43 -11.12 -2.41
CA GLU A 79 3.67 -10.47 -2.87
C GLU A 79 3.88 -9.12 -2.16
N THR A 80 2.81 -8.34 -1.98
CA THR A 80 2.83 -7.12 -1.15
C THR A 80 3.26 -7.43 0.29
N ILE A 81 2.70 -8.48 0.90
CA ILE A 81 3.01 -8.85 2.29
C ILE A 81 4.48 -9.24 2.43
N LEU A 82 4.98 -10.13 1.58
CA LEU A 82 6.38 -10.59 1.61
C LEU A 82 7.36 -9.43 1.40
N THR A 83 7.05 -8.54 0.46
CA THR A 83 7.88 -7.36 0.20
C THR A 83 7.87 -6.40 1.38
N ALA A 84 6.71 -6.15 1.99
CA ALA A 84 6.61 -5.32 3.19
C ALA A 84 7.45 -5.89 4.35
N ILE A 85 7.42 -7.21 4.55
CA ILE A 85 8.25 -7.90 5.55
C ILE A 85 9.74 -7.72 5.25
N HIS A 86 10.15 -7.97 4.01
CA HIS A 86 11.54 -7.81 3.59
C HIS A 86 12.06 -6.39 3.79
N ILE A 87 11.24 -5.40 3.45
CA ILE A 87 11.55 -3.99 3.64
C ILE A 87 11.63 -3.63 5.13
N ALA A 88 10.68 -4.10 5.95
CA ALA A 88 10.68 -3.85 7.39
C ALA A 88 11.88 -4.50 8.10
N ALA A 89 12.25 -5.73 7.72
CA ALA A 89 13.40 -6.45 8.28
C ALA A 89 14.73 -5.71 8.05
N ARG A 90 14.84 -4.97 6.94
CA ARG A 90 16.02 -4.16 6.60
C ARG A 90 16.06 -2.82 7.33
N ARG A 91 14.93 -2.35 7.88
CA ARG A 91 14.82 -1.03 8.54
C ARG A 91 14.90 -1.18 10.06
N LYS A 92 15.95 -0.65 10.68
CA LYS A 92 16.15 -0.77 12.15
C LYS A 92 15.40 0.27 12.99
N ARG A 93 14.96 1.40 12.41
CA ARG A 93 14.48 2.57 13.19
C ARG A 93 13.07 3.07 12.84
N ILE A 94 12.47 2.59 11.76
CA ILE A 94 11.21 3.14 11.26
C ILE A 94 10.21 1.98 11.09
N PRO A 95 9.14 1.91 11.92
CA PRO A 95 8.12 0.90 11.76
C PRO A 95 7.29 1.17 10.50
N LEU A 96 7.02 0.12 9.73
CA LEU A 96 6.05 0.13 8.65
C LEU A 96 4.72 -0.44 9.16
N THR A 97 3.65 0.34 9.03
CA THR A 97 2.27 -0.10 9.25
C THR A 97 1.63 -0.40 7.91
N LEU A 98 1.26 -1.65 7.67
CA LEU A 98 0.57 -2.08 6.46
C LEU A 98 -0.90 -2.39 6.80
N THR A 99 -1.82 -1.71 6.14
CA THR A 99 -3.26 -1.95 6.25
C THR A 99 -3.74 -2.60 4.97
N ILE A 100 -4.25 -3.83 5.04
CA ILE A 100 -4.58 -4.65 3.87
C ILE A 100 -5.84 -5.48 4.14
N ASP A 101 -6.60 -5.76 3.07
CA ASP A 101 -7.76 -6.64 3.13
C ASP A 101 -7.30 -8.07 3.34
N TYR A 102 -7.94 -8.75 4.29
CA TYR A 102 -7.60 -10.13 4.58
C TYR A 102 -8.79 -11.05 4.37
N ARG A 103 -9.00 -11.42 3.09
CA ARG A 103 -10.13 -12.25 2.65
C ARG A 103 -10.02 -13.74 3.06
N ARG A 104 -8.85 -14.21 3.52
CA ARG A 104 -8.69 -15.57 4.09
C ARG A 104 -7.79 -15.53 5.30
N LYS A 105 -8.39 -15.61 6.49
CA LYS A 105 -7.74 -15.41 7.80
C LYS A 105 -6.59 -16.40 8.14
N GLN A 106 -6.39 -17.44 7.34
CA GLN A 106 -5.53 -18.59 7.66
C GLN A 106 -4.12 -18.53 7.04
N ASP A 107 -3.95 -17.91 5.87
CA ASP A 107 -2.68 -18.01 5.10
C ASP A 107 -1.54 -17.07 5.56
N VAL A 108 -1.78 -16.14 6.49
CA VAL A 108 -0.82 -15.09 6.90
C VAL A 108 -0.41 -15.28 8.35
N ALA A 109 -1.25 -15.85 9.21
CA ALA A 109 -0.84 -16.19 10.58
C ALA A 109 0.36 -17.18 10.56
N GLU A 110 0.23 -18.26 9.77
CA GLU A 110 1.30 -19.25 9.57
C GLU A 110 2.55 -18.66 8.90
N PHE A 111 2.38 -17.67 8.02
CA PHE A 111 3.50 -16.95 7.41
C PHE A 111 4.17 -15.98 8.39
N LEU A 112 3.42 -15.28 9.24
CA LEU A 112 3.95 -14.34 10.22
C LEU A 112 4.73 -15.04 11.34
N ASP A 113 4.32 -16.25 11.70
CA ASP A 113 5.02 -17.08 12.70
C ASP A 113 6.48 -17.40 12.30
N ASN A 114 6.80 -17.36 11.00
CA ASN A 114 8.15 -17.59 10.47
C ASN A 114 9.03 -16.33 10.41
N TYR A 115 8.53 -15.15 10.80
CA TYR A 115 9.30 -13.90 10.77
C TYR A 115 9.49 -13.30 12.17
N PRO A 116 10.75 -13.10 12.63
CA PRO A 116 11.02 -12.68 14.01
C PRO A 116 10.65 -11.23 14.33
N LYS A 117 10.47 -10.36 13.31
CA LYS A 117 10.07 -8.95 13.44
C LYS A 117 9.26 -8.47 12.22
N PRO A 118 7.99 -8.89 12.08
CA PRO A 118 7.17 -8.47 10.95
C PRO A 118 6.76 -7.00 11.06
N PRO A 119 6.36 -6.35 9.95
CA PRO A 119 5.63 -5.09 9.96
C PRO A 119 4.43 -5.13 10.91
N LEU A 120 4.00 -3.97 11.39
CA LEU A 120 2.74 -3.86 12.12
C LEU A 120 1.59 -3.99 11.10
N PHE A 121 1.03 -5.19 11.01
CA PHE A 121 -0.15 -5.43 10.16
C PHE A 121 -1.41 -4.96 10.87
N LYS A 122 -2.16 -4.08 10.20
CA LYS A 122 -3.53 -3.75 10.57
C LYS A 122 -4.46 -4.42 9.57
N PHE A 123 -5.09 -5.51 9.98
CA PHE A 123 -6.05 -6.20 9.13
C PHE A 123 -7.39 -5.47 9.18
N GLY A 124 -7.90 -5.04 8.02
CA GLY A 124 -9.28 -4.59 7.91
C GLY A 124 -10.22 -5.77 8.01
N THR A 125 -11.21 -5.72 8.90
CA THR A 125 -12.29 -6.70 8.92
C THR A 125 -13.37 -6.25 7.94
N PHE A 126 -13.90 -7.19 7.16
CA PHE A 126 -15.00 -6.97 6.21
C PHE A 126 -16.36 -6.73 6.91
N ARG A 127 -16.38 -6.06 8.07
CA ARG A 127 -17.61 -5.67 8.75
C ARG A 127 -17.83 -4.18 8.58
N SER A 128 -18.83 -3.86 7.76
CA SER A 128 -19.44 -2.54 7.54
C SER A 128 -18.64 -1.56 6.67
N LEU A 129 -18.84 -1.68 5.35
CA LEU A 129 -18.89 -0.51 4.45
C LEU A 129 -20.14 -0.54 3.56
N CYS A 130 -21.17 -1.29 3.99
CA CYS A 130 -22.53 -1.13 3.48
C CYS A 130 -23.38 -0.54 4.62
N THR A 131 -23.73 0.73 4.45
CA THR A 131 -24.91 1.44 5.01
C THR A 131 -25.07 1.52 6.53
N GLU A 132 -24.89 2.72 7.07
CA GLU A 132 -26.05 3.48 7.57
C GLU A 132 -26.57 4.38 6.45
#